data_AF-A0A2K9LU58-F1
#
_entry.id   AF-A0A2K9LU58-F1
#
_cell.length_a   1.000
_cell.length_b   1.000
_cell.length_c   1.000
_cell.angle_alpha   90.00
_cell.angle_beta   90.00
_cell.angle_gamma   90.00
#
_symmetry.space_group_name_H-M   'P 1'
#
loop_
_entity.id
_entity.type
_entity.pdbx_description
1 polymer ?
#
loop_
_entity_poly.entity_id
_entity_poly.type
_entity_poly.pdbx_seq_one_letter_code
_entity_poly.pdbx_strand_id
1 'polypeptide(L)'
;MEPNKLDLTELSNEISDSVDEMLDDVTVEFQSYEEKKSIKNLAKELNKGTNIDGDILLNFENKVMSQREQKLLVKQYFRTKFIKDLLQIVLAAFLIALTFDYFISVTGRAGLFPAGVGAIARFFATLTFPSKDQVNLQSSFYFVYYLVINIPLFVFGYLKLGRKFTFTTFLFVILQICFDQIFQVLPYINPREFHLIVNFQLISGMPGAWNTGIWLFIFGALGGILLGFAYSIVYKIGSSTGGLDFLTVYLSNKTNKPVGSLNRKVNLVILACVIVLNTLIIPMEMINADIKIDVLQSGYEKYINDPVLLQSMWDYALENGAIINNKIDTISWDPVFETWFKSIIGSGISLEDWLKIEGNKLTKEQYNYLVEFVCKSGYGNALTENHMGLVIKIKALFVFGPSLFASFTLVMCAGMSTNHFYPKYTVRTYMITTNMPKEINRMLLENGFQNDILTWDSINRINGNYLHRSVLMVAMSVMDWDKIERQVFMADPLAKVNAINTKSVKGLFNYEIKKNDDRDIIRTKIETDELEKEKIRQIAIVRAQRENEKLTKKQMKKKTKPKKNEEKPE
;
A
#
# COMPACT_ATOMS: atom_id res chain seq x y z
N MET A 1 11.77 -45.60 -5.83
CA MET A 1 11.90 -44.20 -6.28
C MET A 1 11.99 -43.37 -5.02
N GLU A 2 13.22 -43.17 -4.54
CA GLU A 2 13.49 -42.35 -3.35
C GLU A 2 13.34 -40.87 -3.70
N PRO A 3 12.93 -40.03 -2.74
CA PRO A 3 12.61 -38.64 -2.98
C PRO A 3 13.91 -37.84 -3.16
N ASN A 4 14.00 -37.07 -4.25
CA ASN A 4 15.00 -36.02 -4.39
C ASN A 4 14.80 -35.00 -3.27
N LYS A 5 15.53 -35.18 -2.16
CA LYS A 5 15.77 -34.12 -1.19
C LYS A 5 16.59 -33.08 -1.92
N LEU A 6 15.96 -31.97 -2.29
CA LEU A 6 16.66 -30.78 -2.71
C LEU A 6 17.50 -30.31 -1.52
N ASP A 7 18.78 -30.63 -1.54
CA ASP A 7 19.70 -30.26 -0.49
C ASP A 7 19.97 -28.76 -0.61
N LEU A 8 19.25 -27.98 0.21
CA LEU A 8 19.34 -26.52 0.29
C LEU A 8 20.77 -26.06 0.59
N THR A 9 21.60 -26.94 1.18
CA THR A 9 23.01 -26.71 1.41
C THR A 9 23.81 -26.81 0.11
N GLU A 10 23.49 -27.76 -0.77
CA GLU A 10 24.10 -27.87 -2.11
C GLU A 10 23.69 -26.71 -3.01
N LEU A 11 22.42 -26.30 -3.01
CA LEU A 11 21.97 -25.13 -3.78
C LEU A 11 22.52 -23.82 -3.21
N SER A 12 22.67 -23.73 -1.88
CA SER A 12 23.35 -22.60 -1.22
C SER A 12 24.83 -22.58 -1.55
N ASN A 13 25.48 -23.74 -1.67
CA ASN A 13 26.89 -23.85 -2.03
C ASN A 13 27.09 -23.60 -3.53
N GLU A 14 26.22 -24.05 -4.43
CA GLU A 14 26.27 -23.69 -5.86
C GLU A 14 25.98 -22.20 -6.10
N ILE A 15 25.06 -21.60 -5.33
CA ILE A 15 24.82 -20.15 -5.38
C ILE A 15 26.00 -19.41 -4.72
N SER A 16 26.59 -19.93 -3.63
CA SER A 16 27.79 -19.35 -3.01
C SER A 16 29.00 -19.48 -3.91
N ASP A 17 29.15 -20.58 -4.64
CA ASP A 17 30.27 -20.89 -5.52
C ASP A 17 30.12 -20.16 -6.86
N SER A 18 28.91 -19.99 -7.39
CA SER A 18 28.67 -19.11 -8.56
C SER A 18 28.76 -17.62 -8.19
N VAL A 19 28.41 -17.27 -6.95
CA VAL A 19 28.66 -15.95 -6.39
C VAL A 19 30.15 -15.79 -6.08
N ASP A 20 30.86 -16.80 -5.61
CA ASP A 20 32.31 -16.79 -5.34
C ASP A 20 33.14 -16.81 -6.62
N GLU A 21 32.69 -17.48 -7.68
CA GLU A 21 33.26 -17.41 -9.02
C GLU A 21 32.95 -16.06 -9.70
N MET A 22 31.91 -15.34 -9.23
CA MET A 22 31.67 -13.92 -9.50
C MET A 22 32.37 -12.96 -8.50
N LEU A 23 32.82 -13.43 -7.32
CA LEU A 23 33.47 -12.68 -6.24
C LEU A 23 34.99 -12.90 -6.21
N ASP A 24 35.52 -13.83 -7.00
CA ASP A 24 36.94 -13.96 -7.34
C ASP A 24 37.33 -12.78 -8.25
N ASP A 25 37.26 -11.58 -7.67
CA ASP A 25 38.48 -10.80 -7.66
C ASP A 25 39.49 -11.67 -6.91
N VAL A 26 40.22 -12.48 -7.70
CA VAL A 26 41.68 -12.45 -7.62
C VAL A 26 42.04 -11.05 -7.14
N THR A 27 42.87 -10.95 -6.11
CA THR A 27 43.55 -9.69 -5.81
C THR A 27 44.37 -9.34 -7.05
N VAL A 28 43.71 -8.78 -8.05
CA VAL A 28 44.30 -8.26 -9.25
C VAL A 28 44.74 -6.86 -8.85
N GLU A 29 45.75 -6.82 -7.99
CA GLU A 29 46.88 -5.93 -8.27
C GLU A 29 47.53 -6.36 -9.61
N PHE A 30 46.78 -6.30 -10.70
CA PHE A 30 47.36 -6.20 -12.04
C PHE A 30 46.83 -4.94 -12.67
N GLN A 31 47.25 -3.80 -12.11
CA GLN A 31 47.67 -2.74 -13.02
C GLN A 31 49.18 -2.88 -13.18
N SER A 32 49.60 -3.53 -14.27
CA SER A 32 50.99 -3.62 -14.69
C SER A 32 51.66 -2.25 -14.58
N TYR A 33 52.96 -2.21 -14.24
CA TYR A 33 53.75 -0.99 -14.30
C TYR A 33 53.60 -0.27 -15.66
N GLU A 34 53.34 -1.02 -16.73
CA GLU A 34 53.05 -0.52 -18.07
C GLU A 34 51.70 0.21 -18.17
N GLU A 35 50.65 -0.25 -17.50
CA GLU A 35 49.37 0.47 -17.45
C GLU A 35 49.54 1.81 -16.73
N LYS A 36 50.21 1.84 -15.57
CA LYS A 36 50.52 3.09 -14.85
C LYS A 36 51.36 4.05 -15.71
N LYS A 37 52.34 3.50 -16.44
CA LYS A 37 53.20 4.27 -17.36
C LYS A 37 52.42 4.78 -18.58
N SER A 38 51.49 3.99 -19.13
CA SER A 38 50.64 4.37 -20.27
C SER A 38 49.67 5.48 -19.90
N ILE A 39 49.02 5.40 -18.73
CA ILE A 39 48.15 6.44 -18.17
C ILE A 39 48.95 7.74 -17.99
N LYS A 40 50.17 7.65 -17.44
CA LYS A 40 51.06 8.80 -17.23
C LYS A 40 51.60 9.41 -18.54
N ASN A 41 51.85 8.58 -19.56
CA ASN A 41 52.26 9.03 -20.89
C ASN A 41 51.10 9.69 -21.66
N LEU A 42 49.90 9.12 -21.58
CA LEU A 42 48.69 9.70 -22.14
C LEU A 42 48.36 11.05 -21.49
N ALA A 43 48.54 11.18 -20.17
CA ALA A 43 48.43 12.46 -19.47
C ALA A 43 49.45 13.50 -19.96
N LYS A 44 50.69 13.08 -20.25
CA LYS A 44 51.72 13.95 -20.84
C LYS A 44 51.38 14.38 -22.27
N GLU A 45 50.79 13.51 -23.09
CA GLU A 45 50.34 13.86 -24.44
C GLU A 45 49.13 14.80 -24.45
N LEU A 46 48.14 14.53 -23.59
CA LEU A 46 46.94 15.34 -23.46
C LEU A 46 47.23 16.75 -22.94
N ASN A 47 48.25 16.92 -22.10
CA ASN A 47 48.73 18.23 -21.63
C ASN A 47 49.60 18.98 -22.65
N LYS A 48 50.15 18.29 -23.65
CA LYS A 48 51.04 18.92 -24.67
C LYS A 48 50.28 19.69 -25.75
N GLY A 49 48.96 19.55 -25.84
CA GLY A 49 48.15 20.17 -26.87
C GLY A 49 46.96 20.93 -26.29
N THR A 50 46.96 22.25 -26.46
CA THR A 50 45.88 23.23 -26.23
C THR A 50 45.65 23.73 -24.79
N ASN A 51 45.62 25.06 -24.64
CA ASN A 51 45.08 25.77 -23.48
C ASN A 51 43.57 25.51 -23.39
N ILE A 52 43.19 24.43 -22.71
CA ILE A 52 41.80 24.18 -22.32
C ILE A 52 41.49 25.14 -21.17
N ASP A 53 40.39 25.86 -21.28
CA ASP A 53 39.92 26.76 -20.23
C ASP A 53 39.69 25.98 -18.92
N GLY A 54 40.29 26.44 -17.83
CA GLY A 54 40.34 25.73 -16.54
C GLY A 54 38.94 25.48 -15.98
N ASP A 55 38.03 26.43 -16.16
CA ASP A 55 36.64 26.33 -15.69
C ASP A 55 35.82 25.30 -16.48
N ILE A 56 36.09 25.14 -17.78
CA ILE A 56 35.44 24.13 -18.62
C ILE A 56 35.89 22.74 -18.21
N LEU A 57 37.20 22.56 -17.96
CA LEU A 57 37.76 21.29 -17.50
C LEU A 57 37.18 20.89 -16.13
N LEU A 58 37.13 21.82 -15.17
CA LEU A 58 36.55 21.61 -13.84
C LEU A 58 35.08 21.18 -13.90
N ASN A 59 34.30 21.78 -14.79
CA ASN A 59 32.90 21.39 -15.00
C ASN A 59 32.77 19.95 -15.53
N PHE A 60 33.65 19.54 -16.45
CA PHE A 60 33.68 18.17 -16.96
C PHE A 60 34.17 17.17 -15.93
N GLU A 61 35.21 17.51 -15.16
CA GLU A 61 35.72 16.70 -14.05
C GLU A 61 34.60 16.48 -13.02
N ASN A 62 33.93 17.54 -12.57
CA ASN A 62 32.80 17.43 -11.64
C ASN A 62 31.66 16.55 -12.17
N LYS A 63 31.36 16.65 -13.47
CA LYS A 63 30.34 15.81 -14.12
C LYS A 63 30.74 14.34 -14.20
N VAL A 64 32.00 14.04 -14.52
CA VAL A 64 32.53 12.66 -14.58
C VAL A 64 32.65 12.08 -13.17
N MET A 65 33.16 12.85 -12.21
CA MET A 65 33.16 12.53 -10.77
C MET A 65 31.76 12.13 -10.31
N SER A 66 30.75 12.97 -10.56
CA SER A 66 29.37 12.68 -10.17
C SER A 66 28.82 11.40 -10.80
N GLN A 67 29.14 11.12 -12.06
CA GLN A 67 28.76 9.86 -12.72
C GLN A 67 29.46 8.64 -12.07
N ARG A 68 30.73 8.77 -11.69
CA ARG A 68 31.50 7.70 -11.04
C ARG A 68 31.01 7.46 -9.61
N GLU A 69 30.78 8.52 -8.84
CA GLU A 69 30.14 8.47 -7.52
C GLU A 69 28.82 7.72 -7.58
N GLN A 70 27.94 8.05 -8.54
CA GLN A 70 26.65 7.36 -8.69
C GLN A 70 26.81 5.87 -8.98
N LYS A 71 27.77 5.48 -9.84
CA LYS A 71 28.03 4.05 -10.12
C LYS A 71 28.52 3.31 -8.87
N LEU A 72 29.43 3.92 -8.10
CA LEU A 72 29.96 3.32 -6.88
C LEU A 72 28.90 3.25 -5.78
N LEU A 73 28.04 4.27 -5.66
CA LEU A 73 26.89 4.27 -4.76
C LEU A 73 25.93 3.11 -5.07
N VAL A 74 25.64 2.89 -6.37
CA VAL A 74 24.81 1.77 -6.80
C VAL A 74 25.49 0.43 -6.48
N LYS A 75 26.79 0.26 -6.77
CA LYS A 75 27.52 -0.98 -6.44
C LYS A 75 27.52 -1.26 -4.93
N GLN A 76 27.78 -0.24 -4.11
CA GLN A 76 27.74 -0.35 -2.65
C GLN A 76 26.35 -0.72 -2.14
N TYR A 77 25.30 -0.09 -2.70
CA TYR A 77 23.92 -0.44 -2.38
C TYR A 77 23.61 -1.92 -2.63
N PHE A 78 23.97 -2.44 -3.81
CA PHE A 78 23.75 -3.85 -4.16
C PHE A 78 24.53 -4.81 -3.25
N ARG A 79 25.72 -4.42 -2.79
CA ARG A 79 26.56 -5.27 -1.94
C ARG A 79 26.07 -5.37 -0.50
N THR A 80 25.60 -4.27 0.10
CA THR A 80 25.35 -4.23 1.56
C THR A 80 23.88 -4.09 1.95
N LYS A 81 23.08 -3.41 1.13
CA LYS A 81 21.71 -3.02 1.51
C LYS A 81 20.64 -3.74 0.72
N PHE A 82 20.93 -4.18 -0.50
CA PHE A 82 19.95 -4.79 -1.39
C PHE A 82 19.35 -6.10 -0.83
N ILE A 83 20.15 -7.03 -0.31
CA ILE A 83 19.61 -8.29 0.25
C ILE A 83 18.66 -8.00 1.41
N LYS A 84 19.02 -7.08 2.29
CA LYS A 84 18.16 -6.66 3.41
C LYS A 84 16.87 -6.01 2.92
N ASP A 85 16.97 -5.07 1.99
CA ASP A 85 15.80 -4.43 1.36
C ASP A 85 14.91 -5.48 0.66
N LEU A 86 15.52 -6.46 -0.02
CA LEU A 86 14.82 -7.54 -0.73
C LEU A 86 14.07 -8.46 0.24
N LEU A 87 14.71 -8.94 1.30
CA LEU A 87 14.07 -9.76 2.33
C LEU A 87 12.88 -9.02 2.98
N GLN A 88 13.02 -7.72 3.22
CA GLN A 88 11.94 -6.89 3.75
C GLN A 88 10.80 -6.70 2.73
N ILE A 89 11.10 -6.56 1.43
CA ILE A 89 10.09 -6.52 0.36
C ILE A 89 9.32 -7.85 0.31
N VAL A 90 10.03 -8.98 0.34
CA VAL A 90 9.43 -10.32 0.33
C VAL A 90 8.52 -10.50 1.54
N LEU A 91 9.00 -10.17 2.74
CA LEU A 91 8.22 -10.23 3.97
C LEU A 91 6.97 -9.34 3.89
N ALA A 92 7.10 -8.11 3.41
CA ALA A 92 5.97 -7.20 3.29
C ALA A 92 4.94 -7.70 2.26
N ALA A 93 5.40 -8.22 1.12
CA ALA A 93 4.53 -8.79 0.09
C ALA A 93 3.75 -10.01 0.62
N PHE A 94 4.44 -10.89 1.35
CA PHE A 94 3.82 -12.03 2.04
C PHE A 94 2.77 -11.60 3.05
N LEU A 95 3.08 -10.64 3.94
CA LEU A 95 2.14 -10.15 4.95
C LEU A 95 0.91 -9.48 4.33
N ILE A 96 1.09 -8.74 3.24
CA ILE A 96 -0.01 -8.10 2.52
C ILE A 96 -0.87 -9.15 1.84
N ALA A 97 -0.28 -10.11 1.13
CA ALA A 97 -1.03 -11.23 0.54
C ALA A 97 -1.82 -12.00 1.61
N LEU A 98 -1.19 -12.35 2.73
CA LEU A 98 -1.84 -13.01 3.87
C LEU A 98 -3.03 -12.19 4.39
N THR A 99 -2.86 -10.87 4.52
CA THR A 99 -3.93 -9.99 5.00
C THR A 99 -5.09 -9.93 4.02
N PHE A 100 -4.80 -9.73 2.73
CA PHE A 100 -5.82 -9.67 1.70
C PHE A 100 -6.58 -10.97 1.58
N ASP A 101 -5.90 -12.11 1.62
CA ASP A 101 -6.51 -13.40 1.43
C ASP A 101 -7.32 -13.85 2.65
N TYR A 102 -6.73 -13.90 3.84
CA TYR A 102 -7.39 -14.47 5.03
C TYR A 102 -8.32 -13.52 5.76
N PHE A 103 -8.12 -12.19 5.65
CA PHE A 103 -8.95 -11.22 6.37
C PHE A 103 -9.95 -10.50 5.45
N ILE A 104 -9.58 -10.17 4.21
CA ILE A 104 -10.43 -9.36 3.34
C ILE A 104 -11.23 -10.23 2.37
N SER A 105 -10.58 -11.11 1.61
CA SER A 105 -11.20 -11.87 0.52
C SER A 105 -12.24 -12.88 1.01
N VAL A 106 -11.97 -13.54 2.15
CA VAL A 106 -12.83 -14.55 2.79
C VAL A 106 -14.22 -13.99 3.13
N THR A 107 -14.34 -12.68 3.34
CA THR A 107 -15.61 -12.01 3.66
C THR A 107 -16.55 -11.83 2.45
N GLY A 108 -16.10 -12.18 1.24
CA GLY A 108 -16.96 -12.24 0.04
C GLY A 108 -17.26 -10.89 -0.62
N ARG A 109 -18.32 -10.83 -1.44
CA ARG A 109 -18.70 -9.64 -2.25
C ARG A 109 -19.40 -8.54 -1.45
N ALA A 110 -20.03 -8.90 -0.32
CA ALA A 110 -20.75 -8.00 0.57
C ALA A 110 -20.02 -7.74 1.89
N GLY A 111 -18.80 -8.26 2.04
CA GLY A 111 -17.98 -8.13 3.25
C GLY A 111 -17.09 -6.89 3.27
N LEU A 112 -15.80 -7.09 3.53
CA LEU A 112 -14.79 -6.05 3.57
C LEU A 112 -14.36 -5.65 2.17
N PHE A 113 -14.36 -4.35 1.91
CA PHE A 113 -13.79 -3.75 0.72
C PHE A 113 -12.34 -3.38 1.00
N PRO A 114 -11.38 -3.92 0.23
CA PRO A 114 -9.98 -3.54 0.39
C PRO A 114 -9.76 -2.05 0.13
N ALA A 115 -8.67 -1.53 0.65
CA ALA A 115 -8.26 -0.15 0.38
C ALA A 115 -7.48 -0.05 -0.95
N GLY A 116 -7.50 1.14 -1.56
CA GLY A 116 -6.64 1.44 -2.71
C GLY A 116 -7.16 0.93 -4.06
N VAL A 117 -6.27 0.93 -5.05
CA VAL A 117 -6.59 0.59 -6.45
C VAL A 117 -7.02 -0.87 -6.62
N GLY A 118 -6.67 -1.74 -5.66
CA GLY A 118 -7.20 -3.10 -5.59
C GLY A 118 -8.73 -3.13 -5.55
N ALA A 119 -9.38 -2.23 -4.81
CA ALA A 119 -10.85 -2.18 -4.80
C ALA A 119 -11.44 -1.85 -6.17
N ILE A 120 -10.76 -0.98 -6.93
CA ILE A 120 -11.14 -0.63 -8.30
C ILE A 120 -10.93 -1.82 -9.24
N ALA A 121 -9.80 -2.52 -9.14
CA ALA A 121 -9.53 -3.72 -9.92
C ALA A 121 -10.56 -4.83 -9.63
N ARG A 122 -10.94 -5.02 -8.36
CA ARG A 122 -11.96 -5.99 -7.95
C ARG A 122 -13.33 -5.62 -8.49
N PHE A 123 -13.67 -4.33 -8.48
CA PHE A 123 -14.89 -3.82 -9.08
C PHE A 123 -14.96 -4.13 -10.59
N PHE A 124 -13.89 -3.87 -11.35
CA PHE A 124 -13.85 -4.21 -12.78
C PHE A 124 -13.92 -5.72 -13.04
N ALA A 125 -13.29 -6.54 -12.19
CA ALA A 125 -13.41 -8.00 -12.29
C ALA A 125 -14.86 -8.47 -12.06
N THR A 126 -15.56 -7.89 -11.07
CA THR A 126 -16.97 -8.20 -10.80
C THR A 126 -17.92 -7.69 -11.89
N LEU A 127 -17.60 -6.56 -12.53
CA LEU A 127 -18.37 -6.03 -13.66
C LEU A 127 -18.26 -6.92 -14.89
N THR A 128 -17.06 -7.45 -15.15
CA THR A 128 -16.76 -8.23 -16.36
C THR A 128 -17.34 -9.64 -16.28
N PHE A 129 -17.33 -10.24 -15.08
CA PHE A 129 -17.88 -11.57 -14.83
C PHE A 129 -18.94 -11.46 -13.74
N PRO A 130 -20.22 -11.18 -14.06
CA PRO A 130 -21.23 -10.94 -13.03
C PRO A 130 -21.75 -12.23 -12.35
N SER A 131 -21.77 -13.36 -13.06
CA SER A 131 -22.43 -14.61 -12.64
C SER A 131 -21.80 -15.28 -11.40
N LYS A 132 -22.60 -16.03 -10.63
CA LYS A 132 -22.15 -16.78 -9.44
C LYS A 132 -21.17 -17.92 -9.79
N ASP A 133 -21.31 -18.52 -10.98
CA ASP A 133 -20.46 -19.65 -11.41
C ASP A 133 -19.07 -19.22 -11.90
N GLN A 134 -18.84 -17.92 -12.06
CA GLN A 134 -17.60 -17.36 -12.63
C GLN A 134 -16.65 -16.77 -11.56
N VAL A 135 -16.80 -17.16 -10.29
CA VAL A 135 -15.98 -16.64 -9.18
C VAL A 135 -14.48 -16.90 -9.40
N ASN A 136 -14.11 -18.05 -9.99
CA ASN A 136 -12.70 -18.33 -10.29
C ASN A 136 -12.14 -17.40 -11.37
N LEU A 137 -12.94 -17.07 -12.40
CA LEU A 137 -12.57 -16.09 -13.43
C LEU A 137 -12.43 -14.68 -12.86
N GLN A 138 -13.30 -14.28 -11.92
CA GLN A 138 -13.18 -12.98 -11.23
C GLN A 138 -11.85 -12.85 -10.49
N SER A 139 -11.45 -13.90 -9.75
CA SER A 139 -10.16 -13.93 -9.07
C SER A 139 -9.00 -13.83 -10.05
N SER A 140 -8.99 -14.60 -11.14
CA SER A 140 -7.89 -14.54 -12.12
C SER A 140 -7.79 -13.18 -12.82
N PHE A 141 -8.92 -12.59 -13.25
CA PHE A 141 -8.93 -11.32 -13.97
C PHE A 141 -8.71 -10.10 -13.06
N TYR A 142 -8.97 -10.22 -11.75
CA TYR A 142 -8.62 -9.19 -10.78
C TYR A 142 -7.14 -8.78 -10.88
N PHE A 143 -6.22 -9.74 -11.02
CA PHE A 143 -4.79 -9.46 -11.13
C PHE A 143 -4.43 -8.76 -12.45
N VAL A 144 -5.10 -9.15 -13.53
CA VAL A 144 -4.92 -8.49 -14.84
C VAL A 144 -5.34 -7.02 -14.74
N TYR A 145 -6.51 -6.74 -14.18
CA TYR A 145 -6.96 -5.36 -13.95
C TYR A 145 -6.03 -4.61 -13.00
N TYR A 146 -5.60 -5.25 -11.91
CA TYR A 146 -4.69 -4.65 -10.95
C TYR A 146 -3.36 -4.25 -11.59
N LEU A 147 -2.78 -5.12 -12.43
CA LEU A 147 -1.55 -4.84 -13.15
C LEU A 147 -1.75 -3.70 -14.16
N VAL A 148 -2.82 -3.76 -14.95
CA VAL A 148 -3.14 -2.73 -15.97
C VAL A 148 -3.30 -1.35 -15.35
N ILE A 149 -4.06 -1.21 -14.26
CA ILE A 149 -4.25 0.09 -13.60
C ILE A 149 -2.94 0.62 -13.00
N ASN A 150 -2.02 -0.28 -12.62
CA ASN A 150 -0.71 0.10 -12.10
C ASN A 150 0.30 0.56 -13.16
N ILE A 151 0.17 0.16 -14.43
CA ILE A 151 1.07 0.60 -15.52
C ILE A 151 1.26 2.13 -15.57
N PRO A 152 0.20 2.97 -15.65
CA PRO A 152 0.37 4.43 -15.67
C PRO A 152 0.99 4.96 -14.36
N LEU A 153 0.77 4.28 -13.23
CA LEU A 153 1.31 4.66 -11.94
C LEU A 153 2.79 4.33 -11.82
N PHE A 154 3.26 3.23 -12.43
CA PHE A 154 4.68 2.94 -12.58
C PHE A 154 5.40 3.99 -13.43
N VAL A 155 4.78 4.43 -14.54
CA VAL A 155 5.32 5.53 -15.36
C VAL A 155 5.43 6.81 -14.54
N PHE A 156 4.38 7.16 -13.78
CA PHE A 156 4.40 8.30 -12.86
C PHE A 156 5.51 8.17 -11.80
N GLY A 157 5.63 7.01 -11.17
CA GLY A 157 6.66 6.71 -10.18
C GLY A 157 8.07 6.90 -10.74
N TYR A 158 8.31 6.40 -11.96
CA TYR A 158 9.62 6.50 -12.60
C TYR A 158 10.03 7.96 -12.85
N LEU A 159 9.06 8.79 -13.25
CA LEU A 159 9.29 10.21 -13.56
C LEU A 159 9.37 11.11 -12.31
N LYS A 160 8.61 10.82 -11.24
CA LYS A 160 8.47 11.74 -10.09
C LYS A 160 9.09 11.25 -8.78
N LEU A 161 9.21 9.94 -8.58
CA LEU A 161 9.73 9.33 -7.34
C LEU A 161 11.09 8.65 -7.53
N GLY A 162 11.43 8.31 -8.77
CA GLY A 162 12.75 7.82 -9.16
C GLY A 162 12.79 6.33 -9.47
N ARG A 163 13.94 5.90 -10.01
CA ARG A 163 14.13 4.55 -10.55
C ARG A 163 14.11 3.47 -9.48
N LYS A 164 14.84 3.67 -8.38
CA LYS A 164 14.89 2.72 -7.25
C LYS A 164 13.49 2.44 -6.73
N PHE A 165 12.75 3.50 -6.40
CA PHE A 165 11.39 3.42 -5.86
C PHE A 165 10.45 2.63 -6.78
N THR A 166 10.51 2.91 -8.08
CA THR A 166 9.62 2.26 -9.05
C THR A 166 9.96 0.79 -9.22
N PHE A 167 11.26 0.45 -9.30
CA PHE A 167 11.70 -0.93 -9.44
C PHE A 167 11.35 -1.77 -8.21
N THR A 168 11.61 -1.27 -7.00
CA THR A 168 11.26 -1.99 -5.76
C THR A 168 9.76 -2.15 -5.61
N THR A 169 8.97 -1.14 -6.01
CA THR A 169 7.49 -1.22 -5.99
C THR A 169 6.96 -2.22 -7.02
N PHE A 170 7.54 -2.26 -8.22
CA PHE A 170 7.19 -3.24 -9.25
C PHE A 170 7.49 -4.67 -8.78
N LEU A 171 8.69 -4.88 -8.20
CA LEU A 171 9.07 -6.17 -7.63
C LEU A 171 8.13 -6.57 -6.49
N PHE A 172 7.78 -5.63 -5.60
CA PHE A 172 6.81 -5.85 -4.54
C PHE A 172 5.45 -6.31 -5.09
N VAL A 173 4.91 -5.63 -6.10
CA VAL A 173 3.60 -5.98 -6.71
C VAL A 173 3.63 -7.39 -7.32
N ILE A 174 4.70 -7.75 -8.01
CA ILE A 174 4.86 -9.11 -8.55
C ILE A 174 4.90 -10.14 -7.43
N LEU A 175 5.73 -9.93 -6.41
CA LEU A 175 5.83 -10.86 -5.29
C LEU A 175 4.51 -11.01 -4.54
N GLN A 176 3.77 -9.92 -4.36
CA GLN A 176 2.45 -9.96 -3.73
C GLN A 176 1.49 -10.84 -4.55
N ILE A 177 1.45 -10.67 -5.88
CA ILE A 177 0.63 -11.51 -6.77
C ILE A 177 1.10 -12.96 -6.70
N CYS A 178 2.40 -13.22 -6.69
CA CYS A 178 2.92 -14.58 -6.55
C CYS A 178 2.49 -15.26 -5.25
N PHE A 179 2.59 -14.57 -4.11
CA PHE A 179 2.14 -15.12 -2.82
C PHE A 179 0.65 -15.39 -2.77
N ASP A 180 -0.15 -14.47 -3.31
CA ASP A 180 -1.60 -14.65 -3.43
C ASP A 180 -1.94 -15.91 -4.26
N GLN A 181 -1.28 -16.10 -5.41
CA GLN A 181 -1.48 -17.31 -6.22
C GLN A 181 -1.04 -18.58 -5.50
N ILE A 182 0.05 -18.52 -4.74
CA ILE A 182 0.51 -19.63 -3.91
C ILE A 182 -0.56 -19.99 -2.86
N PHE A 183 -1.12 -18.99 -2.16
CA PHE A 183 -2.18 -19.23 -1.18
C PHE A 183 -3.45 -19.79 -1.79
N GLN A 184 -3.85 -19.34 -2.99
CA GLN A 184 -5.08 -19.82 -3.64
C GLN A 184 -4.95 -21.21 -4.28
N VAL A 185 -3.75 -21.60 -4.73
CA VAL A 185 -3.54 -22.88 -5.43
C VAL A 185 -3.18 -24.01 -4.47
N LEU A 186 -2.44 -23.74 -3.38
CA LEU A 186 -1.98 -24.79 -2.48
C LEU A 186 -3.14 -25.38 -1.65
N PRO A 187 -3.33 -26.71 -1.67
CA PRO A 187 -4.32 -27.39 -0.84
C PRO A 187 -3.96 -27.25 0.65
N TYR A 188 -4.95 -27.28 1.55
CA TYR A 188 -4.82 -27.12 3.01
C TYR A 188 -4.36 -25.74 3.51
N ILE A 189 -3.79 -24.91 2.64
CA ILE A 189 -3.45 -23.51 2.96
C ILE A 189 -4.51 -22.58 2.38
N ASN A 190 -5.21 -22.97 1.31
CA ASN A 190 -6.24 -22.16 0.66
C ASN A 190 -7.20 -21.50 1.68
N PRO A 191 -7.41 -20.17 1.63
CA PRO A 191 -8.32 -19.45 2.53
C PRO A 191 -9.77 -19.98 2.56
N ARG A 192 -10.18 -20.74 1.54
CA ARG A 192 -11.47 -21.43 1.49
C ARG A 192 -11.52 -22.69 2.36
N GLU A 193 -10.39 -23.35 2.58
CA GLU A 193 -10.27 -24.59 3.35
C GLU A 193 -9.68 -24.33 4.75
N PHE A 194 -8.73 -23.42 4.84
CA PHE A 194 -8.06 -23.02 6.07
C PHE A 194 -8.49 -21.64 6.51
N HIS A 195 -9.02 -21.55 7.73
CA HIS A 195 -9.47 -20.30 8.31
C HIS A 195 -8.56 -19.91 9.47
N LEU A 196 -7.90 -18.75 9.34
CA LEU A 196 -6.93 -18.28 10.33
C LEU A 196 -7.55 -17.99 11.71
N ILE A 197 -8.75 -17.40 11.72
CA ILE A 197 -9.46 -16.98 12.93
C ILE A 197 -10.74 -17.78 13.10
N VAL A 198 -11.68 -17.60 12.18
CA VAL A 198 -12.96 -18.30 12.14
C VAL A 198 -13.42 -18.45 10.70
N ASN A 199 -14.23 -19.47 10.42
CA ASN A 199 -14.90 -19.60 9.13
C ASN A 199 -16.02 -18.56 9.02
N PHE A 200 -15.69 -17.40 8.46
CA PHE A 200 -16.64 -16.30 8.28
C PHE A 200 -17.81 -16.70 7.37
N GLN A 201 -17.56 -17.52 6.33
CA GLN A 201 -18.60 -17.94 5.39
C GLN A 201 -19.67 -18.79 6.08
N LEU A 202 -19.28 -19.73 6.93
CA LEU A 202 -20.20 -20.52 7.74
C LEU A 202 -21.00 -19.66 8.71
N ILE A 203 -20.35 -18.72 9.42
CA ILE A 203 -21.02 -17.83 10.37
C ILE A 203 -22.04 -16.93 9.65
N SER A 204 -21.67 -16.41 8.48
CA SER A 204 -22.56 -15.58 7.66
C SER A 204 -23.76 -16.33 7.08
N GLY A 205 -23.67 -17.67 7.00
CA GLY A 205 -24.75 -18.54 6.50
C GLY A 205 -25.73 -19.00 7.58
N MET A 206 -25.49 -18.73 8.87
CA MET A 206 -26.37 -19.15 9.96
C MET A 206 -27.52 -18.13 10.19
N PRO A 207 -28.77 -18.58 10.38
CA PRO A 207 -29.89 -17.67 10.70
C PRO A 207 -29.68 -16.96 12.06
N GLY A 208 -29.92 -15.64 12.12
CA GLY A 208 -29.87 -14.86 13.38
C GLY A 208 -28.47 -14.35 13.77
N ALA A 209 -27.54 -14.32 12.82
CA ALA A 209 -26.12 -14.07 13.05
C ALA A 209 -25.75 -12.59 13.29
N TRP A 210 -26.24 -11.97 14.37
CA TRP A 210 -25.74 -10.67 14.88
C TRP A 210 -24.21 -10.69 15.10
N ASN A 211 -23.66 -11.88 15.38
CA ASN A 211 -22.22 -12.13 15.47
C ASN A 211 -21.46 -11.88 14.16
N THR A 212 -22.09 -11.96 12.98
CA THR A 212 -21.43 -11.75 11.67
C THR A 212 -20.91 -10.33 11.54
N GLY A 213 -21.71 -9.34 11.96
CA GLY A 213 -21.28 -7.94 11.99
C GLY A 213 -20.05 -7.74 12.88
N ILE A 214 -20.08 -8.31 14.09
CA ILE A 214 -18.96 -8.25 15.05
C ILE A 214 -17.69 -8.86 14.47
N TRP A 215 -17.78 -10.06 13.89
CA TRP A 215 -16.65 -10.70 13.23
C TRP A 215 -16.12 -9.88 12.05
N LEU A 216 -16.99 -9.23 11.28
CA LEU A 216 -16.57 -8.36 10.19
C LEU A 216 -15.73 -7.17 10.71
N PHE A 217 -16.12 -6.57 11.84
CA PHE A 217 -15.31 -5.52 12.49
C PHE A 217 -13.99 -6.05 13.03
N ILE A 218 -13.96 -7.25 13.62
CA ILE A 218 -12.72 -7.88 14.11
C ILE A 218 -11.76 -8.13 12.94
N PHE A 219 -12.26 -8.69 11.83
CA PHE A 219 -11.48 -8.93 10.63
C PHE A 219 -10.95 -7.60 10.05
N GLY A 220 -11.80 -6.57 10.01
CA GLY A 220 -11.42 -5.23 9.57
C GLY A 220 -10.34 -4.61 10.45
N ALA A 221 -10.47 -4.69 11.77
CA ALA A 221 -9.51 -4.11 12.72
C ALA A 221 -8.15 -4.83 12.68
N LEU A 222 -8.14 -6.16 12.79
CA LEU A 222 -6.92 -6.98 12.77
C LEU A 222 -6.24 -6.93 11.40
N GLY A 223 -7.02 -7.09 10.33
CA GLY A 223 -6.53 -6.95 8.97
C GLY A 223 -5.96 -5.55 8.74
N GLY A 224 -6.59 -4.51 9.28
CA GLY A 224 -6.10 -3.14 9.16
C GLY A 224 -4.78 -2.92 9.87
N ILE A 225 -4.64 -3.41 11.11
CA ILE A 225 -3.40 -3.31 11.87
C ILE A 225 -2.25 -4.01 11.14
N LEU A 226 -2.47 -5.25 10.68
CA LEU A 226 -1.46 -6.04 9.97
C LEU A 226 -1.09 -5.41 8.62
N LEU A 227 -2.08 -4.92 7.88
CA LEU A 227 -1.89 -4.19 6.63
C LEU A 227 -1.04 -2.93 6.85
N GLY A 228 -1.35 -2.14 7.87
CA GLY A 228 -0.59 -0.94 8.20
C GLY A 228 0.84 -1.24 8.68
N PHE A 229 1.05 -2.35 9.38
CA PHE A 229 2.39 -2.83 9.73
C PHE A 229 3.18 -3.19 8.47
N ALA A 230 2.60 -3.95 7.56
CA ALA A 230 3.26 -4.31 6.31
C ALA A 230 3.54 -3.08 5.42
N TYR A 231 2.60 -2.14 5.32
CA TYR A 231 2.78 -0.85 4.63
C TYR A 231 3.98 -0.09 5.20
N SER A 232 4.16 -0.09 6.53
CA SER A 232 5.30 0.55 7.18
C SER A 232 6.65 -0.03 6.75
N ILE A 233 6.73 -1.34 6.54
CA ILE A 233 7.95 -2.02 6.07
C ILE A 233 8.28 -1.54 4.65
N VAL A 234 7.28 -1.52 3.76
CA VAL A 234 7.43 -1.07 2.38
C VAL A 234 7.90 0.39 2.30
N TYR A 235 7.31 1.28 3.09
CA TYR A 235 7.71 2.69 3.09
C TYR A 235 9.11 2.92 3.68
N LYS A 236 9.55 2.13 4.68
CA LYS A 236 10.92 2.21 5.24
C LYS A 236 12.00 1.92 4.21
N ILE A 237 11.72 1.04 3.24
CA ILE A 237 12.64 0.68 2.15
C ILE A 237 12.71 1.79 1.08
N GLY A 238 11.74 2.71 1.09
CA GLY A 238 11.54 3.66 0.01
C GLY A 238 10.87 2.98 -1.20
N SER A 239 9.84 2.18 -0.93
CA SER A 239 8.97 1.56 -1.91
C SER A 239 7.51 1.96 -1.63
N SER A 240 6.56 1.44 -2.41
CA SER A 240 5.12 1.58 -2.23
C SER A 240 4.45 0.23 -2.47
N THR A 241 3.23 0.09 -1.96
CA THR A 241 2.41 -1.12 -2.19
C THR A 241 1.71 -1.13 -3.55
N GLY A 242 2.08 -0.21 -4.44
CA GLY A 242 1.41 0.00 -5.72
C GLY A 242 0.11 0.81 -5.58
N GLY A 243 -0.55 1.03 -6.70
CA GLY A 243 -1.79 1.79 -6.77
C GLY A 243 -1.61 3.27 -6.43
N LEU A 244 -2.63 3.87 -5.84
CA LEU A 244 -2.62 5.30 -5.51
C LEU A 244 -1.62 5.64 -4.40
N ASP A 245 -0.92 4.66 -3.84
CA ASP A 245 0.17 4.90 -2.91
C ASP A 245 1.38 5.60 -3.55
N PHE A 246 1.56 5.47 -4.88
CA PHE A 246 2.49 6.33 -5.63
C PHE A 246 2.18 7.81 -5.40
N LEU A 247 0.90 8.18 -5.48
CA LEU A 247 0.46 9.56 -5.27
C LEU A 247 0.59 9.97 -3.80
N THR A 248 0.26 9.08 -2.85
CA THR A 248 0.33 9.41 -1.42
C THR A 248 1.78 9.63 -0.96
N VAL A 249 2.73 8.81 -1.42
CA VAL A 249 4.16 9.00 -1.12
C VAL A 249 4.69 10.28 -1.77
N TYR A 250 4.33 10.57 -3.01
CA TYR A 250 4.71 11.83 -3.66
C TYR A 250 4.18 13.05 -2.91
N LEU A 251 2.90 13.03 -2.53
CA LEU A 251 2.30 14.10 -1.72
C LEU A 251 2.90 14.18 -0.33
N SER A 252 3.27 13.06 0.28
CA SER A 252 3.93 13.01 1.58
C SER A 252 5.28 13.71 1.54
N ASN A 253 6.11 13.40 0.53
CA ASN A 253 7.40 14.06 0.32
C ASN A 253 7.26 15.56 0.01
N LYS A 254 6.21 15.96 -0.72
CA LYS A 254 5.97 17.37 -1.08
C LYS A 254 5.39 18.19 0.07
N THR A 255 4.55 17.58 0.91
CA THR A 255 3.80 18.27 1.98
C THR A 255 4.36 18.04 3.38
N ASN A 256 5.38 17.19 3.53
CA ASN A 256 5.96 16.77 4.81
C ASN A 256 4.90 16.25 5.81
N LYS A 257 3.94 15.49 5.30
CA LYS A 257 2.85 14.91 6.10
C LYS A 257 3.00 13.39 6.19
N PRO A 258 2.62 12.77 7.32
CA PRO A 258 2.71 11.32 7.48
C PRO A 258 1.96 10.56 6.38
N VAL A 259 2.64 9.57 5.78
CA VAL A 259 2.11 8.78 4.64
C VAL A 259 0.80 8.09 5.00
N GLY A 260 0.69 7.47 6.18
CA GLY A 260 -0.52 6.75 6.59
C GLY A 260 -1.74 7.66 6.75
N SER A 261 -1.55 8.93 7.16
CA SER A 261 -2.64 9.90 7.26
C SER A 261 -3.16 10.33 5.88
N LEU A 262 -2.25 10.50 4.91
CA LEU A 262 -2.61 10.77 3.52
C LEU A 262 -3.27 9.56 2.88
N ASN A 263 -2.70 8.37 3.08
CA ASN A 263 -3.20 7.12 2.53
C ASN A 263 -4.63 6.84 3.01
N ARG A 264 -4.89 7.02 4.31
CA ARG A 264 -6.24 6.93 4.86
C ARG A 264 -7.24 7.85 4.14
N LYS A 265 -6.89 9.11 3.87
CA LYS A 265 -7.80 10.05 3.18
C LYS A 265 -8.10 9.60 1.75
N VAL A 266 -7.06 9.21 1.01
CA VAL A 266 -7.20 8.73 -0.37
C VAL A 266 -8.04 7.44 -0.41
N ASN A 267 -7.76 6.50 0.48
CA ASN A 267 -8.47 5.24 0.55
C ASN A 267 -9.93 5.38 0.99
N LEU A 268 -10.27 6.33 1.86
CA LEU A 268 -11.66 6.61 2.21
C LEU A 268 -12.46 7.14 1.02
N VAL A 269 -11.85 7.97 0.16
CA VAL A 269 -12.48 8.44 -1.08
C VAL A 269 -12.71 7.27 -2.04
N ILE A 270 -11.70 6.41 -2.23
CA ILE A 270 -11.82 5.22 -3.08
C ILE A 270 -12.90 4.28 -2.54
N LEU A 271 -12.91 4.04 -1.22
CA LEU A 271 -13.90 3.20 -0.56
C LEU A 271 -15.32 3.71 -0.81
N ALA A 272 -15.55 5.02 -0.63
CA ALA A 272 -16.85 5.62 -0.91
C ALA A 272 -17.27 5.44 -2.38
N CYS A 273 -16.36 5.69 -3.32
CA CYS A 273 -16.64 5.49 -4.75
C CYS A 273 -16.96 4.03 -5.08
N VAL A 274 -16.13 3.07 -4.62
CA VAL A 274 -16.29 1.65 -4.94
C VAL A 274 -17.55 1.08 -4.29
N ILE A 275 -17.88 1.45 -3.06
CA ILE A 275 -19.10 0.95 -2.40
C ILE A 275 -20.35 1.45 -3.13
N VAL A 276 -20.40 2.73 -3.51
CA VAL A 276 -21.53 3.26 -4.28
C VAL A 276 -21.65 2.52 -5.61
N LEU A 277 -20.56 2.41 -6.37
CA LEU A 277 -20.55 1.72 -7.66
C LEU A 277 -20.94 0.24 -7.53
N ASN A 278 -20.39 -0.47 -6.55
CA ASN A 278 -20.68 -1.89 -6.32
C ASN A 278 -22.14 -2.11 -5.92
N THR A 279 -22.70 -1.23 -5.08
CA THR A 279 -24.11 -1.31 -4.65
C THR A 279 -25.07 -1.10 -5.81
N LEU A 280 -24.71 -0.26 -6.79
CA LEU A 280 -25.52 -0.08 -8.00
C LEU A 280 -25.63 -1.40 -8.79
N ILE A 281 -24.54 -2.18 -8.87
CA ILE A 281 -24.46 -3.39 -9.70
C ILE A 281 -24.97 -4.65 -8.99
N ILE A 282 -24.82 -4.74 -7.67
CA ILE A 282 -25.18 -5.95 -6.92
C ILE A 282 -26.68 -6.31 -7.13
N PRO A 283 -26.99 -7.58 -7.50
CA PRO A 283 -28.35 -8.10 -7.51
C PRO A 283 -28.98 -8.09 -6.12
N MET A 284 -30.29 -7.84 -6.04
CA MET A 284 -31.03 -7.74 -4.76
C MET A 284 -31.02 -9.04 -3.95
N GLU A 285 -30.89 -10.18 -4.63
CA GLU A 285 -30.74 -11.49 -3.99
C GLU A 285 -29.50 -11.57 -3.09
N MET A 286 -28.39 -10.92 -3.48
CA MET A 286 -27.11 -10.99 -2.74
C MET A 286 -27.00 -9.98 -1.59
N ILE A 287 -27.99 -9.09 -1.43
CA ILE A 287 -28.06 -8.18 -0.28
C ILE A 287 -28.52 -8.96 0.94
N ASN A 288 -27.90 -8.69 2.10
CA ASN A 288 -28.22 -9.35 3.37
C ASN A 288 -29.73 -9.35 3.65
N ALA A 289 -30.25 -10.53 4.01
CA ALA A 289 -31.66 -10.73 4.33
C ALA A 289 -32.16 -9.78 5.43
N ASP A 290 -31.33 -9.52 6.45
CA ASP A 290 -31.69 -8.66 7.58
C ASP A 290 -32.06 -7.23 7.16
N ILE A 291 -31.36 -6.66 6.17
CA ILE A 291 -31.66 -5.31 5.65
C ILE A 291 -32.99 -5.31 4.91
N LYS A 292 -33.27 -6.38 4.15
CA LYS A 292 -34.52 -6.54 3.42
C LYS A 292 -35.69 -6.69 4.40
N ILE A 293 -35.51 -7.52 5.44
CA ILE A 293 -36.47 -7.75 6.52
C ILE A 293 -36.77 -6.44 7.24
N ASP A 294 -35.75 -5.71 7.69
CA ASP A 294 -35.91 -4.44 8.39
C ASP A 294 -36.69 -3.41 7.55
N VAL A 295 -36.38 -3.26 6.26
CA VAL A 295 -37.11 -2.33 5.39
C VAL A 295 -38.57 -2.71 5.22
N LEU A 296 -38.85 -3.99 5.02
CA LEU A 296 -40.20 -4.49 4.75
C LEU A 296 -41.06 -4.52 6.02
N GLN A 297 -40.49 -4.88 7.18
CA GLN A 297 -41.18 -4.87 8.46
C GLN A 297 -41.38 -3.44 9.00
N SER A 298 -40.38 -2.55 8.88
CA SER A 298 -40.51 -1.15 9.32
C SER A 298 -41.55 -0.37 8.51
N GLY A 299 -41.76 -0.74 7.24
CA GLY A 299 -42.80 -0.17 6.39
C GLY A 299 -44.14 -0.89 6.41
N TYR A 300 -44.39 -1.76 7.41
CA TYR A 300 -45.59 -2.59 7.52
C TYR A 300 -46.89 -1.87 7.15
N GLU A 301 -47.16 -0.70 7.73
CA GLU A 301 -48.42 0.03 7.51
C GLU A 301 -48.67 0.39 6.03
N LYS A 302 -47.60 0.60 5.28
CA LYS A 302 -47.66 0.89 3.85
C LYS A 302 -47.71 -0.38 3.00
N TYR A 303 -46.90 -1.38 3.34
CA TYR A 303 -46.65 -2.55 2.49
C TYR A 303 -47.67 -3.68 2.65
N ILE A 304 -48.34 -3.79 3.80
CA ILE A 304 -49.43 -4.76 3.98
C ILE A 304 -50.63 -4.50 3.04
N ASN A 305 -50.82 -3.24 2.64
CA ASN A 305 -51.92 -2.87 1.74
C ASN A 305 -51.51 -2.88 0.26
N ASP A 306 -50.31 -3.37 -0.06
CA ASP A 306 -49.79 -3.46 -1.43
C ASP A 306 -50.01 -4.89 -1.98
N PRO A 307 -51.04 -5.12 -2.81
CA PRO A 307 -51.39 -6.46 -3.28
C PRO A 307 -50.32 -7.05 -4.21
N VAL A 308 -49.63 -6.21 -5.00
CA VAL A 308 -48.58 -6.66 -5.93
C VAL A 308 -47.36 -7.15 -5.17
N LEU A 309 -46.99 -6.43 -4.10
CA LEU A 309 -45.88 -6.81 -3.24
C LEU A 309 -46.16 -8.11 -2.47
N LEU A 310 -47.38 -8.27 -1.94
CA LEU A 310 -47.76 -9.48 -1.23
C LEU A 310 -47.81 -10.70 -2.15
N GLN A 311 -48.38 -10.54 -3.35
CA GLN A 311 -48.45 -11.62 -4.33
C GLN A 311 -47.05 -12.06 -4.78
N SER A 312 -46.15 -11.11 -5.07
CA SER A 312 -44.75 -11.45 -5.42
C SER A 312 -43.98 -12.14 -4.29
N MET A 313 -44.26 -11.84 -3.02
CA MET A 313 -43.70 -12.60 -1.89
C MET A 313 -44.28 -14.02 -1.82
N TRP A 314 -45.58 -14.18 -2.03
CA TRP A 314 -46.23 -15.49 -2.06
C TRP A 314 -45.70 -16.37 -3.19
N ASP A 315 -45.66 -15.85 -4.41
CA ASP A 315 -45.15 -16.56 -5.58
C ASP A 315 -43.70 -17.02 -5.35
N TYR A 316 -42.85 -16.14 -4.81
CA TYR A 316 -41.47 -16.50 -4.48
C TYR A 316 -41.37 -17.56 -3.36
N ALA A 317 -42.23 -17.49 -2.34
CA ALA A 317 -42.27 -18.49 -1.26
C ALA A 317 -42.63 -19.88 -1.80
N LEU A 318 -43.62 -19.94 -2.71
CA LEU A 318 -44.06 -21.17 -3.37
C LEU A 318 -42.95 -21.80 -4.21
N GLU A 319 -42.20 -20.99 -4.96
CA GLU A 319 -41.09 -21.44 -5.79
C GLU A 319 -39.84 -21.86 -5.00
N ASN A 320 -39.59 -21.27 -3.83
CA ASN A 320 -38.33 -21.41 -3.08
C ASN A 320 -38.50 -22.05 -1.70
N GLY A 321 -39.27 -23.14 -1.63
CA GLY A 321 -39.21 -24.05 -0.48
C GLY A 321 -40.48 -24.16 0.38
N ALA A 322 -41.57 -23.46 0.04
CA ALA A 322 -42.86 -23.75 0.69
C ALA A 322 -43.44 -25.11 0.26
N ILE A 323 -43.09 -25.62 -0.94
CA ILE A 323 -43.55 -26.90 -1.48
C ILE A 323 -42.36 -27.86 -1.65
N ILE A 324 -42.41 -29.03 -0.99
CA ILE A 324 -41.36 -30.06 -1.00
C ILE A 324 -41.53 -31.05 -2.17
N ASN A 325 -42.76 -31.30 -2.63
CA ASN A 325 -43.05 -32.28 -3.67
C ASN A 325 -44.28 -31.85 -4.47
N ASN A 326 -44.13 -31.70 -5.78
CA ASN A 326 -45.19 -31.34 -6.71
C ASN A 326 -45.50 -32.54 -7.61
N LYS A 327 -46.13 -33.58 -7.04
CA LYS A 327 -46.70 -34.69 -7.81
C LYS A 327 -48.18 -34.45 -8.00
N ILE A 328 -48.67 -34.87 -9.17
CA ILE A 328 -49.95 -34.51 -9.82
C ILE A 328 -51.20 -34.59 -8.92
N ASP A 329 -51.17 -35.32 -7.78
CA ASP A 329 -52.33 -35.47 -6.88
C ASP A 329 -52.11 -35.10 -5.40
N THR A 330 -50.90 -34.68 -4.96
CA THR A 330 -50.69 -34.21 -3.57
C THR A 330 -49.55 -33.19 -3.48
N ILE A 331 -49.87 -31.95 -3.08
CA ILE A 331 -48.89 -30.91 -2.72
C ILE A 331 -48.42 -31.18 -1.28
N SER A 332 -47.15 -31.53 -1.09
CA SER A 332 -46.57 -31.64 0.26
C SER A 332 -45.85 -30.34 0.64
N TRP A 333 -46.32 -29.67 1.68
CA TRP A 333 -45.74 -28.43 2.18
C TRP A 333 -44.52 -28.69 3.05
N ASP A 334 -43.64 -27.69 3.17
CA ASP A 334 -42.60 -27.74 4.17
C ASP A 334 -43.20 -27.80 5.59
N PRO A 335 -42.81 -28.74 6.47
CA PRO A 335 -43.47 -28.92 7.77
C PRO A 335 -43.43 -27.66 8.64
N VAL A 336 -42.38 -26.83 8.53
CA VAL A 336 -42.24 -25.59 9.29
C VAL A 336 -43.15 -24.52 8.70
N PHE A 337 -43.16 -24.39 7.37
CA PHE A 337 -44.04 -23.47 6.65
C PHE A 337 -45.52 -23.85 6.80
N GLU A 338 -45.85 -25.14 6.76
CA GLU A 338 -47.21 -25.68 6.90
C GLU A 338 -47.73 -25.49 8.31
N THR A 339 -46.90 -25.74 9.34
CA THR A 339 -47.27 -25.51 10.74
C THR A 339 -47.55 -24.03 11.00
N TRP A 340 -46.71 -23.14 10.43
CA TRP A 340 -46.97 -21.70 10.47
C TRP A 340 -48.24 -21.33 9.71
N PHE A 341 -48.42 -21.81 8.48
CA PHE A 341 -49.57 -21.47 7.64
C PHE A 341 -50.89 -21.96 8.27
N LYS A 342 -50.91 -23.16 8.88
CA LYS A 342 -52.06 -23.66 9.65
C LYS A 342 -52.46 -22.74 10.81
N SER A 343 -51.53 -21.94 11.35
CA SER A 343 -51.83 -20.93 12.36
C SER A 343 -52.55 -19.68 11.80
N ILE A 344 -52.52 -19.48 10.48
CA ILE A 344 -53.18 -18.38 9.76
C ILE A 344 -54.65 -18.69 9.46
N ILE A 345 -54.91 -19.92 9.01
CA ILE A 345 -56.21 -20.41 8.51
C ILE A 345 -57.12 -21.01 9.58
N GLY A 346 -56.58 -21.35 10.76
CA GLY A 346 -57.24 -22.25 11.70
C GLY A 346 -57.30 -23.69 11.16
N SER A 347 -57.54 -24.67 12.03
CA SER A 347 -57.39 -26.11 11.76
C SER A 347 -58.41 -26.73 10.78
N GLY A 348 -59.05 -25.96 9.91
CA GLY A 348 -60.19 -26.42 9.09
C GLY A 348 -60.24 -25.98 7.61
N ILE A 349 -59.32 -25.14 7.12
CA ILE A 349 -59.34 -24.65 5.73
C ILE A 349 -58.09 -25.17 4.98
N SER A 350 -58.26 -25.69 3.76
CA SER A 350 -57.13 -26.11 2.93
C SER A 350 -56.42 -24.89 2.34
N LEU A 351 -55.11 -24.97 2.11
CA LEU A 351 -54.30 -23.83 1.64
C LEU A 351 -54.77 -23.30 0.27
N GLU A 352 -55.25 -24.19 -0.59
CA GLU A 352 -55.85 -23.86 -1.89
C GLU A 352 -57.18 -23.10 -1.77
N ASP A 353 -57.93 -23.32 -0.70
CA ASP A 353 -59.20 -22.63 -0.46
C ASP A 353 -58.97 -21.24 0.15
N TRP A 354 -57.92 -21.05 0.95
CA TRP A 354 -57.61 -19.74 1.53
C TRP A 354 -57.09 -18.73 0.50
N LEU A 355 -56.27 -19.17 -0.45
CA LEU A 355 -55.80 -18.34 -1.57
C LEU A 355 -56.93 -17.84 -2.49
N LYS A 356 -58.08 -18.52 -2.48
CA LYS A 356 -59.29 -18.17 -3.25
C LYS A 356 -60.23 -17.19 -2.51
N ILE A 357 -60.01 -16.95 -1.21
CA ILE A 357 -60.85 -16.04 -0.42
C ILE A 357 -60.35 -14.60 -0.61
N GLU A 358 -61.10 -13.81 -1.38
CA GLU A 358 -60.83 -12.37 -1.56
C GLU A 358 -60.99 -11.61 -0.23
N GLY A 359 -60.00 -10.78 0.12
CA GLY A 359 -60.10 -9.80 1.20
C GLY A 359 -59.45 -10.15 2.54
N ASN A 360 -58.75 -11.28 2.66
CA ASN A 360 -58.04 -11.62 3.89
C ASN A 360 -56.78 -10.75 4.07
N LYS A 361 -56.76 -9.92 5.12
CA LYS A 361 -55.57 -9.14 5.52
C LYS A 361 -54.73 -9.94 6.49
N LEU A 362 -53.44 -10.10 6.18
CA LEU A 362 -52.46 -10.69 7.08
C LEU A 362 -52.40 -9.88 8.40
N THR A 363 -52.25 -10.55 9.54
CA THR A 363 -51.88 -9.84 10.78
C THR A 363 -50.42 -9.39 10.71
N LYS A 364 -50.02 -8.46 11.59
CA LYS A 364 -48.63 -7.96 11.64
C LYS A 364 -47.60 -9.07 11.84
N GLU A 365 -47.91 -10.03 12.71
CA GLU A 365 -47.03 -11.18 12.98
C GLU A 365 -46.91 -12.11 11.77
N GLN A 366 -48.03 -12.34 11.06
CA GLN A 366 -48.06 -13.15 9.85
C GLN A 366 -47.27 -12.51 8.71
N TYR A 367 -47.45 -11.20 8.50
CA TYR A 367 -46.66 -10.45 7.53
C TYR A 367 -45.17 -10.50 7.85
N ASN A 368 -44.79 -10.27 9.12
CA ASN A 368 -43.40 -10.29 9.54
C ASN A 368 -42.74 -11.65 9.28
N TYR A 369 -43.44 -12.74 9.54
CA TYR A 369 -42.93 -14.08 9.26
C TYR A 369 -42.78 -14.35 7.76
N LEU A 370 -43.78 -14.00 6.94
CA LEU A 370 -43.71 -14.14 5.48
C LEU A 370 -42.49 -13.39 4.94
N VAL A 371 -42.29 -12.15 5.38
CA VAL A 371 -41.13 -11.32 5.03
C VAL A 371 -39.81 -12.00 5.44
N GLU A 372 -39.72 -12.54 6.65
CA GLU A 372 -38.53 -13.26 7.09
C GLU A 372 -38.24 -14.49 6.24
N PHE A 373 -39.26 -15.30 5.95
CA PHE A 373 -39.14 -16.52 5.18
C PHE A 373 -38.62 -16.24 3.76
N VAL A 374 -39.27 -15.32 3.04
CA VAL A 374 -38.89 -15.00 1.66
C VAL A 374 -37.52 -14.32 1.60
N CYS A 375 -37.23 -13.38 2.50
CA CYS A 375 -35.96 -12.66 2.50
C CYS A 375 -34.77 -13.56 2.86
N LYS A 376 -34.94 -14.49 3.80
CA LYS A 376 -33.93 -15.52 4.13
C LYS A 376 -33.68 -16.46 2.95
N SER A 377 -34.70 -16.72 2.14
CA SER A 377 -34.63 -17.53 0.92
C SER A 377 -34.12 -16.77 -0.31
N GLY A 378 -33.61 -15.54 -0.15
CA GLY A 378 -33.00 -14.77 -1.24
C GLY A 378 -33.93 -13.79 -1.96
N TYR A 379 -35.19 -13.62 -1.52
CA TYR A 379 -36.15 -12.72 -2.15
C TYR A 379 -35.58 -11.31 -2.34
N GLY A 380 -35.82 -10.71 -3.49
CA GLY A 380 -35.39 -9.33 -3.77
C GLY A 380 -35.36 -8.95 -5.24
N ASN A 381 -35.04 -9.89 -6.15
CA ASN A 381 -34.99 -9.58 -7.58
C ASN A 381 -36.39 -9.26 -8.16
N ALA A 382 -37.45 -9.88 -7.63
CA ALA A 382 -38.83 -9.55 -7.99
C ALA A 382 -39.23 -8.10 -7.63
N LEU A 383 -38.57 -7.48 -6.64
CA LEU A 383 -38.82 -6.08 -6.26
C LEU A 383 -38.32 -5.08 -7.31
N THR A 384 -37.40 -5.50 -8.19
CA THR A 384 -36.76 -4.62 -9.18
C THR A 384 -37.69 -4.17 -10.29
N GLU A 385 -38.71 -4.96 -10.60
CA GLU A 385 -39.66 -4.67 -11.68
C GLU A 385 -40.76 -3.70 -11.22
N ASN A 386 -41.30 -3.91 -10.01
CA ASN A 386 -42.53 -3.24 -9.56
C ASN A 386 -42.33 -2.24 -8.42
N HIS A 387 -41.21 -2.28 -7.67
CA HIS A 387 -41.00 -1.46 -6.48
C HIS A 387 -39.61 -0.79 -6.45
N MET A 388 -39.28 -0.03 -7.50
CA MET A 388 -37.99 0.69 -7.62
C MET A 388 -37.65 1.56 -6.39
N GLY A 389 -38.63 2.26 -5.80
CA GLY A 389 -38.40 3.07 -4.60
C GLY A 389 -37.99 2.24 -3.37
N LEU A 390 -38.51 1.02 -3.25
CA LEU A 390 -38.18 0.08 -2.18
C LEU A 390 -36.78 -0.51 -2.40
N VAL A 391 -36.44 -0.85 -3.65
CA VAL A 391 -35.09 -1.26 -4.06
C VAL A 391 -34.06 -0.17 -3.73
N ILE A 392 -34.35 1.09 -4.06
CA ILE A 392 -33.45 2.21 -3.73
C ILE A 392 -33.26 2.33 -2.22
N LYS A 393 -34.34 2.19 -1.43
CA LYS A 393 -34.24 2.24 0.04
C LYS A 393 -33.38 1.10 0.60
N ILE A 394 -33.58 -0.13 0.13
CA ILE A 394 -32.78 -1.29 0.55
C ILE A 394 -31.31 -1.10 0.16
N LYS A 395 -31.04 -0.71 -1.09
CA LYS A 395 -29.66 -0.46 -1.58
C LYS A 395 -28.99 0.67 -0.80
N ALA A 396 -29.71 1.74 -0.47
CA ALA A 396 -29.19 2.83 0.35
C ALA A 396 -28.81 2.35 1.76
N LEU A 397 -29.66 1.55 2.41
CA LEU A 397 -29.36 0.96 3.73
C LEU A 397 -28.20 -0.05 3.66
N PHE A 398 -28.04 -0.77 2.55
CA PHE A 398 -26.88 -1.62 2.32
C PHE A 398 -25.57 -0.82 2.24
N VAL A 399 -25.57 0.35 1.58
CA VAL A 399 -24.40 1.25 1.57
C VAL A 399 -23.99 1.62 3.00
N PHE A 400 -24.95 1.94 3.86
CA PHE A 400 -24.71 2.27 5.28
C PHE A 400 -24.71 1.05 6.20
N GLY A 401 -24.57 -0.15 5.65
CA GLY A 401 -24.56 -1.39 6.40
C GLY A 401 -23.25 -1.67 7.13
N PRO A 402 -23.16 -2.80 7.86
CA PRO A 402 -21.96 -3.20 8.60
C PRO A 402 -20.69 -3.30 7.73
N SER A 403 -20.83 -3.61 6.45
CA SER A 403 -19.73 -3.73 5.49
C SER A 403 -18.96 -2.42 5.28
N LEU A 404 -19.65 -1.30 5.14
CA LEU A 404 -19.04 0.03 5.03
C LEU A 404 -18.27 0.37 6.30
N PHE A 405 -18.88 0.19 7.47
CA PHE A 405 -18.27 0.55 8.75
C PHE A 405 -17.09 -0.36 9.11
N ALA A 406 -17.15 -1.64 8.78
CA ALA A 406 -16.03 -2.56 8.94
C ALA A 406 -14.88 -2.23 7.97
N SER A 407 -15.20 -1.86 6.72
CA SER A 407 -14.19 -1.39 5.74
C SER A 407 -13.60 -0.03 6.12
N PHE A 408 -14.40 0.86 6.72
CA PHE A 408 -13.92 2.10 7.31
C PHE A 408 -12.94 1.81 8.46
N THR A 409 -13.30 0.89 9.35
CA THR A 409 -12.42 0.41 10.44
C THR A 409 -11.10 -0.13 9.89
N LEU A 410 -11.15 -0.96 8.85
CA LEU A 410 -9.97 -1.46 8.14
C LEU A 410 -9.05 -0.33 7.67
N VAL A 411 -9.60 0.67 6.96
CA VAL A 411 -8.83 1.82 6.44
C VAL A 411 -8.27 2.69 7.57
N MET A 412 -9.03 2.89 8.65
CA MET A 412 -8.61 3.64 9.82
C MET A 412 -7.45 2.95 10.54
N CYS A 413 -7.60 1.67 10.87
CA CYS A 413 -6.60 0.84 11.51
C CYS A 413 -5.31 0.75 10.67
N ALA A 414 -5.43 0.57 9.35
CA ALA A 414 -4.28 0.56 8.45
C ALA A 414 -3.53 1.89 8.43
N GLY A 415 -4.24 3.02 8.31
CA GLY A 415 -3.62 4.34 8.32
C GLY A 415 -2.96 4.71 9.66
N MET A 416 -3.58 4.32 10.79
CA MET A 416 -3.04 4.53 12.13
C MET A 416 -1.81 3.65 12.40
N SER A 417 -1.91 2.34 12.12
CA SER A 417 -0.81 1.38 12.24
C SER A 417 0.39 1.80 11.37
N THR A 418 0.14 2.21 10.12
CA THR A 418 1.18 2.74 9.23
C THR A 418 1.95 3.91 9.86
N ASN A 419 1.24 4.91 10.40
CA ASN A 419 1.89 6.08 11.00
C ASN A 419 2.63 5.72 12.30
N HIS A 420 2.12 4.75 13.05
CA HIS A 420 2.76 4.28 14.27
C HIS A 420 4.10 3.60 13.96
N PHE A 421 4.12 2.67 13.01
CA PHE A 421 5.34 1.93 12.66
C PHE A 421 6.26 2.67 11.69
N TYR A 422 5.78 3.69 10.98
CA TYR A 422 6.57 4.57 10.10
C TYR A 422 6.31 6.06 10.39
N PRO A 423 6.82 6.58 11.53
CA PRO A 423 6.57 7.96 11.97
C PRO A 423 7.51 8.99 11.30
N LYS A 424 7.75 8.89 9.98
CA LYS A 424 8.76 9.70 9.27
C LYS A 424 8.59 11.21 9.44
N TYR A 425 7.36 11.71 9.32
CA TYR A 425 7.05 13.14 9.41
C TYR A 425 6.46 13.53 10.78
N THR A 426 6.51 12.62 11.75
CA THR A 426 6.08 12.91 13.12
C THR A 426 7.25 13.55 13.83
N VAL A 427 7.11 14.82 14.18
CA VAL A 427 8.14 15.59 14.90
C VAL A 427 7.86 15.57 16.39
N ARG A 428 8.91 15.40 17.18
CA ARG A 428 8.90 15.62 18.62
C ARG A 428 9.98 16.63 18.97
N THR A 429 9.73 17.38 20.04
CA THR A 429 10.69 18.30 20.61
C THR A 429 11.35 17.61 21.79
N TYR A 430 12.64 17.31 21.67
CA TYR A 430 13.45 16.65 22.68
C TYR A 430 14.15 17.71 23.51
N MET A 431 13.92 17.68 24.83
CA MET A 431 14.62 18.50 25.82
C MET A 431 15.67 17.63 26.51
N ILE A 432 16.93 17.86 26.19
CA ILE A 432 18.09 17.12 26.69
C ILE A 432 18.77 17.96 27.77
N THR A 433 18.59 17.57 29.02
CA THR A 433 19.30 18.18 30.15
C THR A 433 20.64 17.47 30.34
N THR A 434 21.74 18.20 30.23
CA THR A 434 23.11 17.65 30.20
C THR A 434 24.11 18.58 30.92
N ASN A 435 25.23 18.02 31.35
CA ASN A 435 26.38 18.80 31.83
C ASN A 435 27.39 19.08 30.70
N MET A 436 27.25 18.44 29.53
CA MET A 436 28.18 18.52 28.41
C MET A 436 27.47 19.01 27.13
N PRO A 437 26.87 20.21 27.14
CA PRO A 437 26.06 20.69 26.02
C PRO A 437 26.84 20.86 24.71
N LYS A 438 28.14 21.20 24.80
CA LYS A 438 29.00 21.38 23.63
C LYS A 438 29.25 20.07 22.89
N GLU A 439 29.43 18.96 23.61
CA GLU A 439 29.67 17.65 23.02
C GLU A 439 28.42 17.13 22.32
N ILE A 440 27.25 17.23 22.96
CA ILE A 440 25.98 16.85 22.35
C ILE A 440 25.69 17.71 21.11
N ASN A 441 25.91 19.02 21.17
CA ASN A 441 25.72 19.90 20.02
C ASN A 441 26.64 19.51 18.85
N ARG A 442 27.93 19.30 19.12
CA ARG A 442 28.90 18.83 18.12
C ARG A 442 28.47 17.50 17.50
N MET A 443 28.05 16.54 18.32
CA MET A 443 27.58 15.23 17.85
C MET A 443 26.32 15.35 16.96
N LEU A 444 25.38 16.23 17.29
CA LEU A 444 24.21 16.48 16.45
C LEU A 444 24.61 17.05 15.08
N LEU A 445 25.51 18.04 15.06
CA LEU A 445 26.01 18.65 13.83
C LEU A 445 26.82 17.66 12.98
N GLU A 446 27.69 16.85 13.58
CA GLU A 446 28.47 15.81 12.90
C GLU A 446 27.58 14.71 12.31
N ASN A 447 26.43 14.41 12.94
CA ASN A 447 25.43 13.52 12.37
C ASN A 447 24.59 14.16 11.25
N GLY A 448 24.86 15.42 10.87
CA GLY A 448 24.19 16.10 9.77
C GLY A 448 22.87 16.79 10.16
N PHE A 449 22.66 17.06 11.45
CA PHE A 449 21.51 17.82 11.92
C PHE A 449 21.61 19.29 11.48
N GLN A 450 20.55 19.83 10.89
CA GLN A 450 20.55 21.16 10.24
C GLN A 450 19.51 22.13 10.81
N ASN A 451 18.64 21.66 11.71
CA ASN A 451 17.65 22.53 12.32
C ASN A 451 18.26 23.24 13.53
N ASP A 452 17.52 24.22 14.06
CA ASP A 452 17.97 24.98 15.23
C ASP A 452 18.12 24.07 16.46
N ILE A 453 19.24 24.24 17.15
CA ILE A 453 19.53 23.64 18.45
C ILE A 453 19.51 24.78 19.46
N LEU A 454 18.48 24.82 20.31
CA LEU A 454 18.37 25.86 21.34
C LEU A 454 19.04 25.37 22.62
N THR A 455 19.94 26.16 23.18
CA THR A 455 20.63 25.86 24.44
C THR A 455 20.22 26.86 25.51
N TRP A 456 19.69 26.38 26.63
CA TRP A 456 19.42 27.21 27.82
C TRP A 456 20.30 26.76 28.97
N ASP A 457 21.10 27.68 29.51
CA ASP A 457 21.82 27.42 30.74
C ASP A 457 20.87 27.53 31.93
N SER A 458 20.89 26.52 32.78
CA SER A 458 20.02 26.40 33.95
C SER A 458 20.86 26.14 35.19
N ILE A 459 20.38 26.67 36.31
CA ILE A 459 20.97 26.43 37.62
C ILE A 459 19.94 25.66 38.43
N ASN A 460 20.24 24.40 38.69
CA ASN A 460 19.42 23.56 39.55
C ASN A 460 19.96 23.58 40.97
N ARG A 461 19.07 23.69 41.96
CA ARG A 461 19.41 23.57 43.38
C ARG A 461 18.91 22.23 43.90
N ILE A 462 19.82 21.33 44.24
CA ILE A 462 19.49 20.01 44.77
C ILE A 462 20.32 19.79 46.03
N ASN A 463 19.66 19.46 47.15
CA ASN A 463 20.30 19.19 48.45
C ASN A 463 21.26 20.30 48.92
N GLY A 464 20.93 21.57 48.64
CA GLY A 464 21.77 22.72 48.99
C GLY A 464 22.90 23.04 48.00
N ASN A 465 23.22 22.14 47.06
CA ASN A 465 24.25 22.36 46.04
C ASN A 465 23.65 22.98 44.76
N TYR A 466 24.39 23.91 44.18
CA TYR A 466 24.10 24.46 42.85
C TYR A 466 24.74 23.57 41.78
N LEU A 467 23.91 23.00 40.91
CA LEU A 467 24.33 22.24 39.75
C LEU A 467 24.03 23.06 38.50
N HIS A 468 25.09 23.52 37.83
CA HIS A 468 24.98 24.09 36.49
C HIS A 468 24.65 22.95 35.51
N ARG A 469 23.49 23.04 34.87
CA ARG A 469 23.07 22.11 33.82
C ARG A 469 22.54 22.91 32.65
N SER A 470 22.82 22.48 31.43
CA SER A 470 22.23 23.09 30.25
C SER A 470 21.11 22.21 29.73
N VAL A 471 20.08 22.84 29.17
CA VAL A 471 18.96 22.17 28.51
C VAL A 471 19.07 22.46 27.02
N LEU A 472 19.31 21.44 26.22
CA LEU A 472 19.21 21.52 24.77
C LEU A 472 17.79 21.19 24.34
N MET A 473 17.15 22.06 23.58
CA MET A 473 15.89 21.78 22.92
C MET A 473 16.13 21.58 21.44
N VAL A 474 15.74 20.40 20.96
CA VAL A 474 15.95 19.98 19.56
C VAL A 474 14.65 19.40 19.02
N ALA A 475 14.16 19.95 17.91
CA ALA A 475 13.00 19.41 17.20
C ALA A 475 13.48 18.50 16.05
N MET A 476 13.08 17.24 16.06
CA MET A 476 13.43 16.28 15.01
C MET A 476 12.34 15.23 14.80
N SER A 477 12.43 14.50 13.69
CA SER A 477 11.52 13.38 13.44
C SER A 477 11.77 12.26 14.45
N VAL A 478 10.72 11.51 14.82
CA VAL A 478 10.85 10.35 15.72
C VAL A 478 11.84 9.33 15.16
N MET A 479 11.80 9.08 13.84
CA MET A 479 12.72 8.14 13.21
C MET A 479 14.18 8.59 13.23
N ASP A 480 14.44 9.90 13.28
CA ASP A 480 15.80 10.43 13.36
C ASP A 480 16.32 10.38 14.80
N TRP A 481 15.47 10.63 15.78
CA TRP A 481 15.79 10.44 17.20
C TRP A 481 16.25 9.01 17.47
N ASP A 482 15.51 8.01 17.00
CA ASP A 482 15.83 6.58 17.22
C ASP A 482 17.24 6.20 16.72
N LYS A 483 17.79 6.92 15.74
CA LYS A 483 19.14 6.66 15.20
C LYS A 483 20.26 7.25 16.06
N ILE A 484 19.98 8.34 16.77
CA ILE A 484 21.00 9.12 17.50
C ILE A 484 20.83 9.02 19.01
N GLU A 485 19.71 8.52 19.52
CA GLU A 485 19.43 8.38 20.95
C GLU A 485 20.57 7.71 21.71
N ARG A 486 21.07 6.58 21.19
CA ARG A 486 22.21 5.88 21.78
C ARG A 486 23.47 6.75 21.82
N GLN A 487 23.70 7.59 20.81
CA GLN A 487 24.86 8.46 20.74
C GLN A 487 24.76 9.62 21.75
N VAL A 488 23.55 10.12 22.01
CA VAL A 488 23.30 11.13 23.06
C VAL A 488 23.73 10.59 24.43
N PHE A 489 23.33 9.37 24.79
CA PHE A 489 23.69 8.74 26.05
C PHE A 489 25.16 8.25 26.11
N MET A 490 25.78 7.98 24.96
CA MET A 490 27.23 7.73 24.88
C MET A 490 28.04 9.00 25.10
N ALA A 491 27.55 10.15 24.62
CA ALA A 491 28.18 11.44 24.85
C ALA A 491 28.06 11.86 26.33
N ASP A 492 26.86 11.81 26.91
CA ASP A 492 26.65 12.08 28.34
C ASP A 492 25.75 11.00 28.98
N PRO A 493 26.33 10.03 29.70
CA PRO A 493 25.58 8.98 30.39
C PRO A 493 24.60 9.50 31.46
N LEU A 494 24.80 10.74 31.96
CA LEU A 494 23.95 11.37 32.96
C LEU A 494 22.91 12.33 32.35
N ALA A 495 22.85 12.40 31.00
CA ALA A 495 21.87 13.20 30.30
C ALA A 495 20.45 12.69 30.60
N LYS A 496 19.51 13.63 30.70
CA LYS A 496 18.08 13.33 30.83
C LYS A 496 17.35 13.89 29.63
N VAL A 497 16.61 13.03 28.94
CA VAL A 497 15.84 13.44 27.76
C VAL A 497 14.35 13.41 28.09
N ASN A 498 13.66 14.50 27.77
CA ASN A 498 12.20 14.58 27.81
C ASN A 498 11.67 14.84 26.39
N ALA A 499 10.69 14.06 25.94
CA ALA A 499 10.13 14.18 24.60
C ALA A 499 8.73 14.81 24.66
N ILE A 500 8.57 15.98 24.05
CA ILE A 500 7.31 16.73 23.98
C ILE A 500 6.68 16.53 22.60
N ASN A 501 5.39 16.23 22.56
CA ASN A 501 4.64 16.11 21.30
C ASN A 501 4.53 17.47 20.60
N THR A 502 5.14 17.58 19.43
CA THR A 502 5.08 18.79 18.60
C THR A 502 3.87 18.73 17.68
N LYS A 503 2.87 19.60 17.86
CA LYS A 503 1.68 19.63 17.01
C LYS A 503 2.02 20.00 15.56
N SER A 504 2.86 21.02 15.37
CA SER A 504 3.33 21.48 14.06
C SER A 504 4.54 22.38 14.22
N VAL A 505 5.50 22.30 13.30
CA VAL A 505 6.55 23.30 13.12
C VAL A 505 6.15 24.20 11.97
N LYS A 506 6.14 25.52 12.19
CA LYS A 506 5.88 26.52 11.15
C LYS A 506 7.18 27.22 10.80
N GLY A 507 7.52 27.26 9.52
CA GLY A 507 8.78 27.84 9.03
C GLY A 507 9.62 26.83 8.26
N LEU A 508 10.89 27.17 8.04
CA LEU A 508 11.86 26.26 7.42
C LEU A 508 12.22 25.17 8.42
N PHE A 509 11.93 23.92 8.08
CA PHE A 509 12.27 22.77 8.90
C PHE A 509 12.68 21.59 8.01
N ASN A 510 13.86 21.05 8.26
CA ASN A 510 14.38 19.89 7.57
C ASN A 510 13.93 18.63 8.33
N TYR A 511 13.02 17.87 7.71
CA TYR A 511 12.48 16.62 8.25
C TYR A 511 13.42 15.42 8.07
N GLU A 512 14.52 15.59 7.35
CA GLU A 512 15.51 14.55 7.12
C GLU A 512 16.88 15.07 7.55
N ILE A 513 17.56 14.28 8.38
CA ILE A 513 18.99 14.43 8.60
C ILE A 513 19.71 14.04 7.31
N LYS A 514 20.42 15.00 6.69
CA LYS A 514 21.26 14.71 5.51
C LYS A 514 22.53 14.00 5.95
N LYS A 515 22.44 12.68 6.19
CA LYS A 515 23.62 11.83 6.18
C LYS A 515 24.04 11.60 4.74
N ASN A 516 24.99 12.40 4.27
CA ASN A 516 25.71 12.09 3.02
C ASN A 516 26.80 11.05 3.24
N ASP A 517 26.87 10.39 4.41
CA ASP A 517 27.91 9.43 4.80
C ASP A 517 28.35 8.52 3.63
N ASP A 518 27.43 7.85 2.94
CA ASP A 518 27.80 6.97 1.81
C ASP A 518 28.44 7.72 0.64
N ARG A 519 27.92 8.90 0.30
CA ARG A 519 28.48 9.74 -0.77
C ARG A 519 29.80 10.34 -0.38
N ASP A 520 29.93 10.82 0.86
CA ASP A 520 31.15 11.43 1.38
C ASP A 520 32.23 10.35 1.59
N ILE A 521 31.89 9.15 2.05
CA ILE A 521 32.80 7.99 2.11
C ILE A 521 33.27 7.60 0.70
N ILE A 522 32.36 7.50 -0.27
CA ILE A 522 32.73 7.16 -1.66
C ILE A 522 33.57 8.26 -2.27
N ARG A 523 33.20 9.51 -2.08
CA ARG A 523 33.95 10.65 -2.59
C ARG A 523 35.34 10.73 -1.96
N THR A 524 35.45 10.51 -0.66
CA THR A 524 36.74 10.40 0.03
C THR A 524 37.56 9.26 -0.55
N LYS A 525 36.96 8.06 -0.76
CA LYS A 525 37.65 6.93 -1.41
C LYS A 525 38.19 7.29 -2.80
N ILE A 526 37.39 7.98 -3.63
CA ILE A 526 37.82 8.44 -4.96
C ILE A 526 38.93 9.50 -4.84
N GLU A 527 38.80 10.44 -3.90
CA GLU A 527 39.76 11.54 -3.73
C GLU A 527 41.11 11.06 -3.16
N THR A 528 41.09 10.01 -2.33
CA THR A 528 42.29 9.36 -1.79
C THR A 528 43.02 8.45 -2.79
N ASP A 529 42.33 7.97 -3.82
CA ASP A 529 42.91 7.12 -4.86
C ASP A 529 43.44 7.99 -6.02
N GLU A 530 44.75 8.23 -6.03
CA GLU A 530 45.43 9.02 -7.06
C GLU A 530 45.17 8.52 -8.49
N LEU A 531 45.02 7.20 -8.68
CA LEU A 531 44.82 6.60 -10.01
C LEU A 531 43.39 6.83 -10.51
N GLU A 532 42.37 6.66 -9.65
CA GLU A 532 40.99 6.96 -10.02
C GLU A 532 40.80 8.46 -10.30
N LYS A 533 41.43 9.33 -9.51
CA LYS A 533 41.42 10.79 -9.74
C LYS A 533 42.01 11.14 -11.11
N GLU A 534 43.14 10.54 -11.47
CA GLU A 534 43.78 10.75 -12.76
C GLU A 534 42.95 10.19 -13.93
N LYS A 535 42.32 9.02 -13.78
CA LYS A 535 41.38 8.46 -14.78
C LYS A 535 40.21 9.41 -15.03
N ILE A 536 39.62 9.97 -13.97
CA ILE A 536 38.50 10.90 -14.08
C ILE A 536 38.92 12.18 -14.80
N ARG A 537 40.11 12.70 -14.48
CA ARG A 537 40.73 13.84 -15.16
C ARG A 537 40.95 13.57 -16.65
N GLN A 538 41.48 12.41 -17.02
CA GLN A 538 41.70 12.04 -18.43
C GLN A 538 40.39 11.96 -19.22
N ILE A 539 39.37 11.33 -18.64
CA ILE A 539 38.03 11.26 -19.27
C ILE A 539 37.44 12.66 -19.44
N ALA A 540 37.66 13.56 -18.47
CA ALA A 540 37.23 14.94 -18.55
C ALA A 540 37.97 15.71 -19.67
N ILE A 541 39.29 15.58 -19.78
CA ILE A 541 40.10 16.21 -20.84
C ILE A 541 39.61 15.76 -22.22
N VAL A 542 39.42 14.45 -22.44
CA VAL A 542 38.94 13.92 -23.73
C VAL A 542 37.54 14.45 -24.08
N ARG A 543 36.65 14.59 -23.08
CA ARG A 543 35.31 15.17 -23.29
C ARG A 543 35.38 16.66 -23.60
N ALA A 544 36.23 17.42 -22.90
CA ALA A 544 36.44 18.84 -23.13
C ALA A 544 37.01 19.11 -24.54
N GLN A 545 38.00 18.32 -24.96
CA GLN A 545 38.59 18.42 -26.31
C GLN A 545 37.54 18.15 -27.40
N ARG A 546 36.73 17.08 -27.26
CA ARG A 546 35.65 16.78 -28.21
C ARG A 546 34.59 17.89 -28.28
N GLU A 547 34.30 18.56 -27.18
CA GLU A 547 33.37 19.69 -27.19
C GLU A 547 33.96 20.93 -27.84
N ASN A 548 35.23 21.25 -27.54
CA ASN A 548 35.97 22.33 -28.21
C ASN A 548 36.08 22.12 -29.72
N GLU A 549 36.33 20.89 -30.18
CA GLU A 549 36.30 20.54 -31.60
C GLU A 549 34.91 20.74 -32.24
N LYS A 550 33.83 20.39 -31.52
CA LYS A 550 32.46 20.63 -31.99
C LYS A 550 32.15 22.13 -32.08
N LEU A 551 32.61 22.92 -31.11
CA LEU A 551 32.44 24.37 -31.08
C LEU A 551 33.22 25.05 -32.21
N THR A 552 34.48 24.68 -32.41
CA THR A 552 35.28 25.17 -33.56
C THR A 552 34.66 24.78 -34.89
N LYS A 553 34.20 23.53 -35.07
CA LYS A 553 33.47 23.12 -36.29
C LYS A 553 32.16 23.90 -36.49
N LYS A 554 31.42 24.21 -35.42
CA LYS A 554 30.21 25.06 -35.48
C LYS A 554 30.53 26.53 -35.82
N GLN A 555 31.60 27.09 -35.27
CA GLN A 555 32.05 28.45 -35.56
C GLN A 555 32.56 28.57 -37.01
N MET A 556 33.30 27.57 -37.50
CA MET A 556 33.71 27.49 -38.91
C MET A 556 32.51 27.40 -39.85
N LYS A 557 31.47 26.61 -39.50
CA LYS A 557 30.18 26.56 -40.23
C LYS A 557 29.38 27.86 -40.16
N LYS A 558 29.48 28.65 -39.08
CA LYS A 558 28.86 29.97 -38.96
C LYS A 558 29.58 31.03 -39.80
N LYS A 559 30.92 30.97 -39.88
CA LYS A 559 31.74 31.87 -40.72
C LYS A 559 31.58 31.63 -42.23
N THR A 560 31.16 30.44 -42.63
CA THR A 560 30.94 30.06 -44.05
C THR A 560 29.52 30.30 -44.56
N LYS A 561 28.58 30.77 -43.72
CA LYS A 561 27.28 31.26 -44.23
C LYS A 561 27.46 32.68 -44.80
N PRO A 562 27.19 32.92 -46.10
CA PRO A 562 27.31 34.26 -46.67
C PRO A 562 26.30 35.20 -46.01
N LYS A 563 26.72 36.45 -45.72
CA LYS A 563 25.78 37.54 -45.40
C LYS A 563 24.80 37.65 -46.57
N LYS A 564 23.50 37.46 -46.30
CA LYS A 564 22.45 37.84 -47.24
C LYS A 564 22.53 39.37 -47.36
N ASN A 565 23.00 39.86 -48.50
CA ASN A 565 22.87 41.27 -48.85
C ASN A 565 21.37 41.56 -49.02
N GLU A 566 20.87 42.51 -48.23
CA GLU A 566 19.59 43.17 -48.49
C GLU A 566 19.80 44.09 -49.69
N GLU A 567 19.41 43.64 -50.88
CA GLU A 567 19.17 44.54 -52.01
C GLU A 567 17.83 45.24 -51.79
N LYS A 568 17.88 46.56 -51.63
CA LYS A 568 16.72 47.45 -51.78
C LYS A 568 16.38 47.53 -53.28
N PRO A 569 15.12 47.31 -53.69
CA PRO A 569 14.69 47.69 -55.02
C PRO A 569 14.40 49.20 -55.07
N GLU A 570 14.81 49.84 -56.17
CA GLU A 570 14.40 51.18 -56.59
C GLU A 570 12.89 51.29 -56.87
#